data_AF-A0A2N7FMW9-F1
#
_entry.id   AF-A0A2N7FMW9-F1
#
_cell.length_a   1.000
_cell.length_b   1.000
_cell.length_c   1.000
_cell.angle_alpha   90.00
_cell.angle_beta   90.00
_cell.angle_gamma   90.00
#
_symmetry.space_group_name_H-M   'P 1'
#
loop_
_entity.id
_entity.type
_entity.pdbx_description
1 polymer ?
#
loop_
_entity_poly.entity_id
_entity_poly.type
_entity_poly.pdbx_seq_one_letter_code
_entity_poly.pdbx_strand_id
1 'polypeptide(L)'
;MNKSILSAVILTALTSGSAFAAHTFTNDAGDSLTLDGRFDVRYQDKGGDHNGEWNSGSSRFGLKGQMGLDNDWTGFGHAEWGYNSGANGDNIYDRLLYAGVEHEKYGKIAAGTKQWSTFYDVAWFTDMGRVFGSRGSGYYNLSDWGIASGTGRAENSITYRNNISDNWKYGFTYQTTREDVGLANNLTATLKNGMGASTLYTVMDGLTIGLAYHQNEFDDVDAGVKNIKDGDTQRIGLLGVNYTSNGLFVGFTYSQGSNWETTSQAEFYDHRGAEFFTYYHFENGLRPTFNVNYLTDTDDNANGYDRQLIIPGLEYHFKKNKFLVWTEYQFDNGNDKSVGNHYENNDDQFAAGIRYYF
;
A
#
# COMPACT_ATOMS: atom_id res chain seq x y z
N MET A 1 -12.19 -37.72 -17.70
CA MET A 1 -11.20 -37.62 -16.62
C MET A 1 -10.47 -36.28 -16.74
N ASN A 2 -10.83 -35.40 -15.82
CA ASN A 2 -10.26 -34.14 -15.33
C ASN A 2 -9.23 -33.43 -16.21
N LYS A 3 -9.68 -32.33 -16.84
CA LYS A 3 -8.86 -31.14 -17.08
C LYS A 3 -9.42 -30.02 -16.19
N SER A 4 -8.88 -29.92 -14.98
CA SER A 4 -8.97 -28.73 -14.14
C SER A 4 -7.58 -28.49 -13.58
N ILE A 5 -6.76 -27.76 -14.34
CA ILE A 5 -5.54 -27.13 -13.85
C ILE A 5 -5.70 -25.68 -14.27
N LEU A 6 -6.28 -24.86 -13.40
CA LEU A 6 -6.04 -23.43 -13.27
C LEU A 6 -7.05 -22.89 -12.26
N SER A 7 -6.60 -22.63 -11.03
CA SER A 7 -7.21 -21.67 -10.09
C SER A 7 -6.40 -21.60 -8.80
N ALA A 8 -5.17 -21.08 -8.87
CA ALA A 8 -4.39 -20.79 -7.64
C ALA A 8 -3.42 -19.59 -7.73
N VAL A 9 -3.38 -18.84 -8.84
CA VAL A 9 -2.27 -17.87 -9.08
C VAL A 9 -2.69 -16.39 -9.09
N ILE A 10 -3.98 -16.02 -9.06
CA ILE A 10 -4.34 -14.68 -9.54
C ILE A 10 -4.28 -13.55 -8.49
N LEU A 11 -4.24 -13.80 -7.18
CA LEU A 11 -4.10 -12.67 -6.23
C LEU A 11 -2.66 -12.21 -6.00
N THR A 12 -1.66 -13.06 -6.23
CA THR A 12 -0.23 -12.72 -6.03
C THR A 12 0.39 -11.98 -7.23
N ALA A 13 -0.26 -12.03 -8.39
CA ALA A 13 0.29 -11.52 -9.65
C ALA A 13 0.07 -10.01 -9.89
N LEU A 14 -0.87 -9.36 -9.19
CA LEU A 14 -1.22 -7.96 -9.49
C LEU A 14 -0.32 -6.92 -8.82
N THR A 15 0.48 -7.30 -7.82
CA THR A 15 1.41 -6.38 -7.12
C THR A 15 2.89 -6.74 -7.25
N SER A 16 3.23 -7.81 -7.97
CA SER A 16 4.60 -8.29 -8.09
C SER A 16 5.07 -8.37 -9.54
N GLY A 17 5.71 -7.30 -10.02
CA GLY A 17 6.65 -7.42 -11.15
C GLY A 17 7.72 -8.50 -10.94
N SER A 18 7.93 -8.94 -9.68
CA SER A 18 8.81 -10.05 -9.31
C SER A 18 8.28 -11.45 -9.64
N ALA A 19 6.99 -11.66 -9.95
CA ALA A 19 6.49 -13.02 -10.25
C ALA A 19 7.17 -13.68 -11.47
N PHE A 20 7.68 -12.89 -12.44
CA PHE A 20 8.43 -13.40 -13.61
C PHE A 20 9.94 -13.52 -13.37
N ALA A 21 10.41 -13.10 -12.21
CA ALA A 21 11.83 -13.06 -11.88
C ALA A 21 12.20 -13.99 -10.71
N ALA A 22 11.22 -14.30 -9.86
CA ALA A 22 11.31 -15.16 -8.70
C ALA A 22 12.00 -16.51 -8.96
N HIS A 23 12.70 -16.99 -7.94
CA HIS A 23 13.32 -18.31 -7.92
C HIS A 23 12.55 -19.24 -6.97
N THR A 24 12.00 -20.33 -7.52
CA THR A 24 11.22 -21.31 -6.75
C THR A 24 11.98 -22.62 -6.61
N PHE A 25 12.12 -23.09 -5.37
CA PHE A 25 12.59 -24.42 -5.02
C PHE A 25 11.36 -25.29 -4.72
N THR A 26 11.32 -26.51 -5.25
CA THR A 26 10.23 -27.47 -5.03
C THR A 26 10.80 -28.79 -4.56
N ASN A 27 10.24 -29.36 -3.49
CA ASN A 27 10.61 -30.69 -3.02
C ASN A 27 9.85 -31.81 -3.76
N ASP A 28 10.16 -33.07 -3.48
CA ASP A 28 9.52 -34.22 -4.13
C ASP A 28 8.00 -34.33 -3.82
N ALA A 29 7.54 -33.73 -2.71
CA ALA A 29 6.13 -33.69 -2.33
C ALA A 29 5.33 -32.59 -3.05
N GLY A 30 6.01 -31.70 -3.79
CA GLY A 30 5.41 -30.56 -4.46
C GLY A 30 5.32 -29.29 -3.61
N ASP A 31 5.84 -29.29 -2.37
CA ASP A 31 5.93 -28.09 -1.54
C ASP A 31 6.95 -27.14 -2.15
N SER A 32 6.68 -25.84 -2.04
CA SER A 32 7.51 -24.82 -2.67
C SER A 32 8.01 -23.77 -1.67
N LEU A 33 9.23 -23.32 -1.92
CA LEU A 33 9.80 -22.10 -1.32
C LEU A 33 10.24 -21.18 -2.45
N THR A 34 9.63 -20.00 -2.53
CA THR A 34 9.94 -18.99 -3.53
C THR A 34 10.71 -17.84 -2.89
N LEU A 35 11.87 -17.54 -3.44
CA LEU A 35 12.63 -16.31 -3.18
C LEU A 35 12.23 -15.27 -4.23
N ASP A 36 11.87 -14.07 -3.78
CA ASP A 36 11.60 -12.95 -4.67
C ASP A 36 12.13 -11.63 -4.10
N GLY A 37 12.16 -10.59 -4.92
CA GLY A 37 12.54 -9.27 -4.45
C GLY A 37 12.82 -8.27 -5.54
N ARG A 38 13.54 -7.22 -5.15
CA ARG A 38 14.11 -6.24 -6.08
C ARG A 38 15.33 -5.55 -5.51
N PHE A 39 16.25 -5.22 -6.40
CA PHE A 39 17.22 -4.15 -6.20
C PHE A 39 16.70 -2.87 -6.85
N ASP A 40 16.82 -1.78 -6.12
CA ASP A 40 16.43 -0.44 -6.53
C ASP A 40 17.56 0.51 -6.13
N VAL A 41 18.05 1.28 -7.10
CA VAL A 41 19.00 2.35 -6.84
C VAL A 41 18.41 3.58 -7.48
N ARG A 42 18.17 4.61 -6.67
CA ARG A 42 17.56 5.84 -7.14
C ARG A 42 18.36 7.06 -6.70
N TYR A 43 18.43 8.03 -7.59
CA TYR A 43 18.70 9.41 -7.28
C TYR A 43 17.37 10.09 -6.89
N GLN A 44 17.38 10.85 -5.81
CA GLN A 44 16.23 11.60 -5.33
C GLN A 44 16.63 13.01 -4.94
N ASP A 45 15.98 13.98 -5.58
CA ASP A 45 15.97 15.38 -5.20
C ASP A 45 14.61 15.68 -4.54
N LYS A 46 14.65 16.19 -3.31
CA LYS A 46 13.47 16.45 -2.48
C LYS A 46 13.01 17.91 -2.55
N GLY A 47 13.62 18.73 -3.40
CA GLY A 47 13.31 20.15 -3.52
C GLY A 47 13.95 21.02 -2.43
N GLY A 48 13.78 22.33 -2.53
CA GLY A 48 14.36 23.32 -1.62
C GLY A 48 15.90 23.31 -1.62
N ASP A 49 16.51 23.31 -0.44
CA ASP A 49 17.98 23.31 -0.27
C ASP A 49 18.62 21.89 -0.33
N HIS A 50 17.88 20.88 -0.80
CA HIS A 50 18.37 19.51 -0.88
C HIS A 50 19.34 19.31 -2.07
N ASN A 51 20.53 18.78 -1.83
CA ASN A 51 21.57 18.60 -2.88
C ASN A 51 21.40 17.33 -3.74
N GLY A 52 20.28 16.64 -3.59
CA GLY A 52 20.04 15.31 -4.17
C GLY A 52 20.87 14.21 -3.51
N GLU A 53 20.34 12.99 -3.48
CA GLU A 53 21.03 11.85 -2.88
C GLU A 53 20.80 10.55 -3.66
N TRP A 54 21.78 9.65 -3.60
CA TRP A 54 21.58 8.26 -4.00
C TRP A 54 21.17 7.44 -2.79
N ASN A 55 20.12 6.63 -2.93
CA ASN A 55 19.67 5.69 -1.90
C ASN A 55 19.22 4.36 -2.50
N SER A 56 19.02 3.36 -1.63
CA SER A 56 18.57 2.00 -2.00
C SER A 56 17.08 1.92 -2.38
N GLY A 57 16.39 3.05 -2.50
CA GLY A 57 14.99 3.14 -2.88
C GLY A 57 14.10 2.16 -2.13
N SER A 58 13.43 1.30 -2.88
CA SER A 58 12.51 0.28 -2.34
C SER A 58 13.09 -1.14 -2.41
N SER A 59 14.42 -1.26 -2.33
CA SER A 59 15.13 -2.55 -2.32
C SER A 59 14.62 -3.46 -1.21
N ARG A 60 14.42 -4.74 -1.54
CA ARG A 60 13.80 -5.73 -0.65
C ARG A 60 14.01 -7.16 -1.14
N PHE A 61 13.82 -8.11 -0.24
CA PHE A 61 13.73 -9.53 -0.55
C PHE A 61 12.63 -10.19 0.27
N GLY A 62 12.09 -11.30 -0.23
CA GLY A 62 11.00 -12.04 0.39
C GLY A 62 11.12 -13.54 0.19
N LEU A 63 10.50 -14.28 1.10
CA LEU A 63 10.37 -15.73 1.08
C LEU A 63 8.91 -16.11 1.18
N LYS A 64 8.44 -16.97 0.28
CA LYS A 64 7.07 -17.47 0.23
C LYS A 64 7.06 -18.99 0.23
N GLY A 65 6.53 -19.59 1.28
CA GLY A 65 6.36 -21.04 1.41
C GLY A 65 4.93 -21.46 1.10
N GLN A 66 4.75 -22.58 0.41
CA GLN A 66 3.46 -23.24 0.20
C GLN A 66 3.59 -24.76 0.34
N MET A 67 2.61 -25.40 0.98
CA MET A 67 2.52 -26.86 1.09
C MET A 67 1.09 -27.33 0.96
N GLY A 68 0.91 -28.48 0.30
CA GLY A 68 -0.39 -29.16 0.27
C GLY A 68 -0.72 -29.79 1.62
N LEU A 69 -1.98 -29.67 2.04
CA LEU A 69 -2.51 -30.29 3.27
C LEU A 69 -3.67 -31.23 2.91
N ASP A 70 -4.10 -32.03 3.88
CA ASP A 70 -5.26 -32.92 3.70
C ASP A 70 -6.55 -32.14 3.39
N ASN A 71 -7.49 -32.79 2.70
CA ASN A 71 -8.81 -32.25 2.35
C ASN A 71 -8.75 -30.93 1.54
N ASP A 72 -7.89 -30.89 0.53
CA ASP A 72 -7.76 -29.77 -0.43
C ASP A 72 -7.37 -28.43 0.21
N TRP A 73 -6.80 -28.45 1.42
CA TRP A 73 -6.23 -27.27 2.04
C TRP A 73 -4.80 -27.03 1.54
N THR A 74 -4.38 -25.77 1.52
CA THR A 74 -2.99 -25.36 1.28
C THR A 74 -2.52 -24.51 2.46
N GLY A 75 -1.40 -24.89 3.06
CA GLY A 75 -0.70 -24.07 4.04
C GLY A 75 0.26 -23.11 3.34
N PHE A 76 0.37 -21.87 3.83
CA PHE A 76 1.31 -20.89 3.27
C PHE A 76 1.94 -20.01 4.36
N GLY A 77 3.10 -19.43 4.02
CA GLY A 77 3.78 -18.42 4.82
C GLY A 77 4.52 -17.42 3.93
N HIS A 78 4.65 -16.19 4.40
CA HIS A 78 5.36 -15.13 3.69
C HIS A 78 6.11 -14.23 4.68
N ALA A 79 7.40 -14.03 4.43
CA ALA A 79 8.21 -13.01 5.07
C ALA A 79 8.83 -12.09 4.00
N GLU A 80 8.81 -10.76 4.20
CA GLU A 80 9.43 -9.76 3.33
C GLU A 80 10.22 -8.77 4.19
N TRP A 81 11.44 -8.45 3.78
CA TRP A 81 12.30 -7.45 4.43
C TRP A 81 12.73 -6.37 3.45
N GLY A 82 12.73 -5.12 3.91
CA GLY A 82 13.26 -3.98 3.18
C GLY A 82 14.72 -3.73 3.52
N TYR A 83 15.42 -3.05 2.60
CA TYR A 83 16.81 -2.67 2.78
C TYR A 83 17.03 -1.17 2.54
N ASN A 84 17.57 -0.49 3.54
CA ASN A 84 18.02 0.90 3.47
C ASN A 84 19.55 0.93 3.45
N SER A 85 20.17 1.50 2.42
CA SER A 85 21.61 1.70 2.40
C SER A 85 22.01 2.72 3.46
N GLY A 86 22.82 2.33 4.45
CA GLY A 86 23.30 3.19 5.53
C GLY A 86 24.68 2.80 6.04
N ALA A 87 25.36 3.72 6.72
CA ALA A 87 26.76 3.55 7.14
C ALA A 87 26.98 2.57 8.32
N ASN A 88 25.94 2.30 9.14
CA ASN A 88 26.08 1.52 10.38
C ASN A 88 24.87 0.59 10.62
N GLY A 89 25.11 -0.73 10.61
CA GLY A 89 24.39 -1.72 11.43
C GLY A 89 22.96 -2.12 11.05
N ASP A 90 22.00 -1.19 11.02
CA ASP A 90 20.57 -1.49 11.09
C ASP A 90 19.84 -1.15 9.79
N ASN A 91 20.28 -1.80 8.71
CA ASN A 91 19.87 -1.49 7.34
C ASN A 91 18.73 -2.39 6.83
N ILE A 92 18.26 -3.35 7.62
CA ILE A 92 17.20 -4.30 7.26
C ILE A 92 16.02 -4.14 8.21
N TYR A 93 14.82 -4.02 7.67
CA TYR A 93 13.58 -3.88 8.45
C TYR A 93 12.48 -4.80 7.91
N ASP A 94 11.58 -5.23 8.79
CA ASP A 94 10.49 -6.12 8.42
C ASP A 94 9.37 -5.37 7.66
N ARG A 95 8.89 -5.98 6.59
CA ARG A 95 7.79 -5.46 5.77
C ARG A 95 6.55 -6.34 5.85
N LEU A 96 6.73 -7.66 5.84
CA LEU A 96 5.63 -8.62 5.96
C LEU A 96 6.12 -9.83 6.76
N LEU A 97 5.27 -10.38 7.62
CA LEU A 97 5.44 -11.68 8.23
C LEU A 97 4.07 -12.23 8.62
N TYR A 98 3.61 -13.25 7.91
CA TYR A 98 2.32 -13.89 8.16
C TYR A 98 2.30 -15.31 7.63
N ALA A 99 1.38 -16.10 8.18
CA ALA A 99 1.12 -17.47 7.75
C ALA A 99 -0.38 -17.77 7.83
N GLY A 100 -0.81 -18.81 7.13
CA GLY A 100 -2.22 -19.14 7.06
C GLY A 100 -2.53 -20.39 6.27
N VAL A 101 -3.83 -20.56 6.04
CA VAL A 101 -4.37 -21.66 5.22
C VAL A 101 -5.37 -21.12 4.23
N GLU A 102 -5.44 -21.77 3.08
CA GLU A 102 -6.43 -21.48 2.05
C GLU A 102 -7.06 -22.74 1.49
N HIS A 103 -8.32 -22.62 1.10
CA HIS A 103 -9.10 -23.67 0.47
C HIS A 103 -10.06 -23.02 -0.53
N GLU A 104 -10.20 -23.63 -1.72
CA GLU A 104 -10.97 -23.08 -2.85
C GLU A 104 -12.40 -22.64 -2.44
N LYS A 105 -13.12 -23.50 -1.72
CA LYS A 105 -14.47 -23.21 -1.22
C LYS A 105 -14.54 -22.28 0.01
N TYR A 106 -13.64 -22.45 0.98
CA TYR A 106 -13.77 -21.81 2.29
C TYR A 106 -13.00 -20.50 2.41
N GLY A 107 -12.18 -20.16 1.41
CA GLY A 107 -11.41 -18.95 1.35
C GLY A 107 -10.04 -19.09 2.00
N LYS A 108 -9.45 -17.93 2.30
CA LYS A 108 -8.08 -17.77 2.80
C LYS A 108 -8.10 -17.03 4.12
N ILE A 109 -7.50 -17.61 5.15
CA ILE A 109 -7.27 -16.95 6.44
C ILE A 109 -5.78 -16.85 6.72
N ALA A 110 -5.33 -15.69 7.19
CA ALA A 110 -3.94 -15.45 7.53
C ALA A 110 -3.83 -14.63 8.82
N ALA A 111 -2.88 -15.00 9.67
CA ALA A 111 -2.49 -14.22 10.85
C ALA A 111 -1.02 -13.83 10.72
N GLY A 112 -0.67 -12.63 11.17
CA GLY A 112 0.70 -12.16 11.08
C GLY A 112 1.00 -10.97 11.96
N THR A 113 2.30 -10.78 12.20
CA THR A 113 2.79 -9.55 12.84
C THR A 113 2.71 -8.37 11.89
N LYS A 114 2.72 -8.60 10.57
CA LYS A 114 2.55 -7.57 9.54
C LYS A 114 2.08 -8.18 8.21
N GLN A 115 0.93 -7.76 7.69
CA GLN A 115 0.40 -8.22 6.39
C GLN A 115 -0.49 -7.16 5.74
N TRP A 116 -0.73 -7.25 4.42
CA TRP A 116 -1.65 -6.33 3.75
C TRP A 116 -3.08 -6.53 4.24
N SER A 117 -3.70 -5.44 4.69
CA SER A 117 -5.10 -5.44 5.08
C SER A 117 -6.01 -5.58 3.86
N THR A 118 -7.28 -5.86 4.14
CA THR A 118 -8.31 -5.96 3.11
C THR A 118 -8.66 -4.59 2.53
N PHE A 119 -8.44 -3.51 3.28
CA PHE A 119 -8.54 -2.15 2.74
C PHE A 119 -7.63 -1.94 1.53
N TYR A 120 -6.42 -2.49 1.62
CA TYR A 120 -5.44 -2.42 0.56
C TYR A 120 -5.80 -3.27 -0.67
N ASP A 121 -6.83 -4.12 -0.62
CA ASP A 121 -7.35 -4.81 -1.80
C ASP A 121 -7.93 -3.83 -2.84
N VAL A 122 -8.29 -2.61 -2.40
CA VAL A 122 -8.78 -1.51 -3.25
C VAL A 122 -7.74 -0.39 -3.36
N ALA A 123 -7.06 -0.01 -2.28
CA ALA A 123 -6.12 1.12 -2.27
C ALA A 123 -4.96 0.97 -3.27
N TRP A 124 -4.54 -0.26 -3.58
CA TRP A 124 -3.44 -0.49 -4.53
C TRP A 124 -3.74 0.00 -5.96
N PHE A 125 -5.01 0.27 -6.32
CA PHE A 125 -5.39 0.70 -7.67
C PHE A 125 -4.64 1.97 -8.10
N THR A 126 -4.19 2.80 -7.16
CA THR A 126 -3.43 4.03 -7.42
C THR A 126 -2.02 4.02 -6.81
N ASP A 127 -1.66 3.01 -6.01
CA ASP A 127 -0.30 2.83 -5.46
C ASP A 127 0.67 2.14 -6.42
N MET A 128 1.00 2.86 -7.49
CA MET A 128 1.82 2.31 -8.58
C MET A 128 3.00 3.18 -9.00
N GLY A 129 3.15 4.36 -8.38
CA GLY A 129 4.34 5.21 -8.56
C GLY A 129 5.62 4.54 -8.07
N ARG A 130 6.77 5.08 -8.47
CA ARG A 130 8.09 4.54 -8.10
C ARG A 130 8.60 5.16 -6.80
N VAL A 131 8.36 6.45 -6.62
CA VAL A 131 8.68 7.24 -5.41
C VAL A 131 7.45 8.00 -4.94
N PHE A 132 6.75 8.66 -5.88
CA PHE A 132 5.65 9.57 -5.56
C PHE A 132 4.28 8.92 -5.79
N GLY A 133 3.23 9.59 -5.33
CA GLY A 133 1.86 9.07 -5.33
C GLY A 133 1.43 8.53 -3.97
N SER A 134 0.25 7.92 -3.90
CA SER A 134 -0.26 7.22 -2.70
C SER A 134 -0.42 8.10 -1.47
N ARG A 135 -0.61 9.40 -1.67
CA ARG A 135 -0.67 10.44 -0.64
C ARG A 135 -1.93 11.28 -0.71
N GLY A 136 -2.86 10.94 -1.60
CA GLY A 136 -4.14 11.62 -1.81
C GLY A 136 -5.32 10.93 -1.13
N SER A 137 -5.27 9.62 -0.89
CA SER A 137 -6.42 8.88 -0.31
C SER A 137 -6.33 8.62 1.19
N GLY A 138 -5.23 9.00 1.85
CA GLY A 138 -5.07 8.89 3.31
C GLY A 138 -4.89 7.48 3.88
N TYR A 139 -4.71 6.46 3.04
CA TYR A 139 -4.45 5.08 3.50
C TYR A 139 -3.02 4.84 4.01
N TYR A 140 -2.17 5.86 3.99
CA TYR A 140 -0.82 5.87 4.55
C TYR A 140 -0.68 6.96 5.64
N ASN A 141 -1.65 7.01 6.56
CA ASN A 141 -1.64 7.95 7.69
C ASN A 141 -0.63 7.55 8.79
N LEU A 142 -0.57 8.34 9.87
CA LEU A 142 0.28 8.15 11.07
C LEU A 142 1.80 8.12 10.83
N SER A 143 2.26 8.59 9.67
CA SER A 143 3.69 8.58 9.29
C SER A 143 4.36 7.19 9.30
N ASP A 144 3.57 6.12 9.42
CA ASP A 144 4.04 4.74 9.49
C ASP A 144 3.55 3.90 8.29
N TRP A 145 2.92 4.56 7.31
CA TRP A 145 2.36 3.94 6.11
C TRP A 145 1.15 3.03 6.41
N GLY A 146 0.30 3.45 7.35
CA GLY A 146 -0.95 2.78 7.69
C GLY A 146 -0.74 1.41 8.34
N ILE A 147 0.37 1.21 9.05
CA ILE A 147 0.72 -0.05 9.74
C ILE A 147 -0.10 -0.17 11.02
N ALA A 148 0.18 0.69 12.00
CA ALA A 148 -0.71 1.77 12.41
C ALA A 148 -2.23 1.54 12.37
N SER A 149 -2.84 2.36 11.54
CA SER A 149 -4.28 2.41 11.37
C SER A 149 -4.86 1.16 10.71
N GLY A 150 -4.04 0.33 10.05
CA GLY A 150 -4.49 -0.90 9.40
C GLY A 150 -4.93 -0.79 7.96
N THR A 151 -4.74 0.36 7.31
CA THR A 151 -5.14 0.55 5.89
C THR A 151 -4.05 0.16 4.90
N GLY A 152 -2.79 0.06 5.36
CA GLY A 152 -1.67 -0.45 4.59
C GLY A 152 -1.29 -1.87 5.02
N ARG A 153 -0.05 -2.01 5.52
CA ARG A 153 0.47 -3.28 6.05
C ARG A 153 0.10 -3.42 7.51
N ALA A 154 -1.16 -3.77 7.77
CA ALA A 154 -1.71 -3.99 9.10
C ALA A 154 -0.84 -4.95 9.95
N GLU A 155 -0.33 -4.43 11.05
CA GLU A 155 0.34 -5.24 12.07
C GLU A 155 -0.64 -5.91 13.03
N ASN A 156 -0.15 -6.96 13.70
CA ASN A 156 -0.88 -7.77 14.68
C ASN A 156 -2.31 -8.12 14.20
N SER A 157 -2.39 -8.69 13.00
CA SER A 157 -3.65 -8.77 12.26
C SER A 157 -4.03 -10.18 11.85
N ILE A 158 -5.34 -10.39 11.74
CA ILE A 158 -5.96 -11.54 11.08
C ILE A 158 -6.69 -10.99 9.85
N THR A 159 -6.50 -11.65 8.69
CA THR A 159 -7.29 -11.37 7.49
C THR A 159 -8.03 -12.61 7.03
N TYR A 160 -9.24 -12.42 6.53
CA TYR A 160 -10.02 -13.44 5.83
C TYR A 160 -10.41 -12.90 4.46
N ARG A 161 -10.27 -13.70 3.41
CA ARG A 161 -10.69 -13.36 2.04
C ARG A 161 -11.39 -14.54 1.40
N ASN A 162 -12.49 -14.28 0.70
CA ASN A 162 -13.21 -15.29 -0.07
C ASN A 162 -13.99 -14.62 -1.22
N ASN A 163 -14.71 -15.41 -1.99
CA ASN A 163 -15.53 -14.97 -3.11
C ASN A 163 -16.93 -15.58 -3.07
N ILE A 164 -17.92 -14.80 -3.46
CA ILE A 164 -19.30 -15.25 -3.68
C ILE A 164 -19.41 -15.90 -5.06
N SER A 165 -18.67 -15.35 -6.03
CA SER A 165 -18.54 -15.86 -7.40
C SER A 165 -17.19 -15.38 -7.97
N ASP A 166 -16.82 -15.84 -9.17
CA ASP A 166 -15.59 -15.41 -9.84
C ASP A 166 -15.46 -13.88 -9.96
N ASN A 167 -16.60 -13.19 -10.09
CA ASN A 167 -16.67 -11.75 -10.25
C ASN A 167 -16.78 -10.99 -8.92
N TRP A 168 -17.15 -11.63 -7.81
CA TRP A 168 -17.44 -10.94 -6.56
C TRP A 168 -16.62 -11.49 -5.39
N LYS A 169 -15.68 -10.67 -4.93
CA LYS A 169 -14.75 -10.98 -3.83
C LYS A 169 -15.03 -10.11 -2.62
N TYR A 170 -14.70 -10.60 -1.44
CA TYR A 170 -14.79 -9.86 -0.19
C TYR A 170 -13.68 -10.25 0.78
N GLY A 171 -13.38 -9.36 1.72
CA GLY A 171 -12.41 -9.61 2.76
C GLY A 171 -12.73 -8.88 4.05
N PHE A 172 -12.20 -9.40 5.14
CA PHE A 172 -12.21 -8.79 6.47
C PHE A 172 -10.79 -8.73 7.05
N THR A 173 -10.52 -7.68 7.82
CA THR A 173 -9.32 -7.51 8.62
C THR A 173 -9.70 -7.22 10.05
N TYR A 174 -9.02 -7.87 10.98
CA TYR A 174 -9.05 -7.54 12.39
C TYR A 174 -7.61 -7.29 12.87
N GLN A 175 -7.39 -6.22 13.62
CA GLN A 175 -6.14 -5.95 14.33
C GLN A 175 -6.40 -6.01 15.83
N THR A 176 -5.49 -6.66 16.55
CA THR A 176 -5.52 -6.64 18.01
C THR A 176 -5.18 -5.24 18.51
N THR A 177 -5.40 -5.01 19.81
CA THR A 177 -4.91 -3.81 20.49
C THR A 177 -3.44 -3.58 20.20
N ARG A 178 -3.10 -2.33 19.88
CA ARG A 178 -1.72 -1.86 19.79
C ARG A 178 -1.57 -0.67 20.72
N GLU A 179 -0.73 -0.84 21.73
CA GLU A 179 -0.42 0.16 22.73
C GLU A 179 0.71 1.07 22.21
N ASP A 180 0.82 2.28 22.75
CA ASP A 180 1.89 3.24 22.45
C ASP A 180 2.08 3.52 20.94
N VAL A 181 0.99 3.56 20.18
CA VAL A 181 1.03 3.92 18.76
C VAL A 181 1.48 5.36 18.62
N GLY A 182 2.60 5.58 17.92
CA GLY A 182 3.14 6.90 17.65
C GLY A 182 2.19 7.77 16.83
N LEU A 183 1.92 8.97 17.33
CA LEU A 183 1.17 10.03 16.67
C LEU A 183 2.13 11.20 16.34
N ALA A 184 1.60 12.28 15.77
CA ALA A 184 2.38 13.49 15.57
C ALA A 184 2.88 14.09 16.90
N ASN A 185 3.93 14.92 16.83
CA ASN A 185 4.54 15.58 17.99
C ASN A 185 5.05 14.63 19.10
N ASN A 186 5.46 13.40 18.74
CA ASN A 186 5.94 12.36 19.66
C ASN A 186 4.92 11.97 20.74
N LEU A 187 3.63 12.21 20.50
CA LEU A 187 2.55 11.74 21.37
C LEU A 187 2.18 10.32 21.01
N THR A 188 1.49 9.62 21.92
CA THR A 188 1.00 8.28 21.67
C THR A 188 -0.48 8.13 22.00
N ALA A 189 -1.07 7.05 21.49
CA ALA A 189 -2.35 6.52 21.92
C ALA A 189 -2.38 5.00 21.76
N THR A 190 -3.31 4.34 22.42
CA THR A 190 -3.67 2.95 22.15
C THR A 190 -4.73 2.89 21.05
N LEU A 191 -4.53 2.02 20.05
CA LEU A 191 -5.54 1.71 19.04
C LEU A 191 -6.15 0.32 19.31
N LYS A 192 -7.47 0.28 19.49
CA LYS A 192 -8.28 -0.92 19.74
C LYS A 192 -9.25 -1.17 18.59
N ASN A 193 -9.83 -2.37 18.58
CA ASN A 193 -10.95 -2.71 17.69
C ASN A 193 -10.69 -2.35 16.22
N GLY A 194 -9.46 -2.61 15.75
CA GLY A 194 -9.06 -2.33 14.38
C GLY A 194 -9.81 -3.25 13.42
N MET A 195 -10.82 -2.74 12.72
CA MET A 195 -11.73 -3.54 11.90
C MET A 195 -11.81 -3.00 10.49
N GLY A 196 -11.50 -3.86 9.52
CA GLY A 196 -11.51 -3.56 8.10
C GLY A 196 -12.38 -4.52 7.31
N ALA A 197 -12.94 -4.02 6.22
CA ALA A 197 -13.63 -4.84 5.24
C ALA A 197 -13.40 -4.30 3.83
N SER A 198 -13.41 -5.20 2.85
CA SER A 198 -13.40 -4.83 1.43
C SER A 198 -14.31 -5.71 0.61
N THR A 199 -14.71 -5.19 -0.54
CA THR A 199 -15.36 -5.98 -1.58
C THR A 199 -14.96 -5.48 -2.96
N LEU A 200 -14.80 -6.41 -3.90
CA LEU A 200 -14.45 -6.14 -5.28
C LEU A 200 -15.47 -6.81 -6.21
N TYR A 201 -15.88 -6.08 -7.23
CA TYR A 201 -16.76 -6.58 -8.29
C TYR A 201 -16.15 -6.35 -9.67
N THR A 202 -15.89 -7.44 -10.40
CA THR A 202 -15.49 -7.40 -11.81
C THR A 202 -16.72 -7.17 -12.66
N VAL A 203 -16.85 -5.95 -13.20
CA VAL A 203 -18.02 -5.53 -14.00
C VAL A 203 -17.98 -6.13 -15.40
N MET A 204 -16.80 -6.12 -16.00
CA MET A 204 -16.50 -6.71 -17.31
C MET A 204 -15.00 -7.00 -17.38
N ASP A 205 -14.55 -7.64 -18.46
CA ASP A 205 -13.14 -7.92 -18.65
C ASP A 205 -12.29 -6.64 -18.52
N GLY A 206 -11.27 -6.71 -17.67
CA GLY A 206 -10.41 -5.59 -17.32
C GLY A 206 -10.96 -4.55 -16.35
N LEU A 207 -12.28 -4.43 -16.12
CA LEU A 207 -12.90 -3.39 -15.26
C LEU A 207 -13.33 -3.95 -13.90
N THR A 208 -12.74 -3.42 -12.83
CA THR A 208 -13.09 -3.77 -11.43
C THR A 208 -13.47 -2.52 -10.64
N ILE A 209 -14.53 -2.63 -9.85
CA ILE A 209 -14.91 -1.63 -8.84
C ILE A 209 -14.68 -2.25 -7.47
N GLY A 210 -14.18 -1.46 -6.52
CA GLY A 210 -13.92 -1.88 -5.16
C GLY A 210 -14.47 -0.88 -4.14
N LEU A 211 -14.92 -1.39 -3.00
CA LEU A 211 -15.22 -0.61 -1.81
C LEU A 211 -14.38 -1.16 -0.65
N ALA A 212 -13.87 -0.26 0.17
CA ALA A 212 -13.16 -0.62 1.38
C ALA A 212 -13.53 0.32 2.54
N TYR A 213 -13.48 -0.21 3.75
CA TYR A 213 -13.71 0.51 4.99
C TYR A 213 -12.72 0.02 6.05
N HIS A 214 -12.25 0.92 6.91
CA HIS A 214 -11.47 0.56 8.09
C HIS A 214 -11.77 1.51 9.24
N GLN A 215 -11.68 1.02 10.48
CA GLN A 215 -11.82 1.83 11.69
C GLN A 215 -10.90 1.37 12.80
N ASN A 216 -10.65 2.26 13.78
CA ASN A 216 -10.06 1.92 15.08
C ASN A 216 -10.71 2.78 16.17
N GLU A 217 -10.71 2.26 17.39
CA GLU A 217 -11.09 2.97 18.60
C GLU A 217 -9.84 3.47 19.32
N PHE A 218 -9.86 4.70 19.81
CA PHE A 218 -8.78 5.27 20.61
C PHE A 218 -8.96 4.97 22.09
N ASP A 219 -7.85 4.73 22.77
CA ASP A 219 -7.76 4.67 24.23
C ASP A 219 -6.38 5.15 24.68
N ASP A 220 -6.19 5.38 25.97
CA ASP A 220 -4.92 5.89 26.55
C ASP A 220 -4.32 7.07 25.75
N VAL A 221 -5.16 8.02 25.34
CA VAL A 221 -4.76 9.13 24.48
C VAL A 221 -3.96 10.16 25.27
N ASP A 222 -2.75 10.48 24.81
CA ASP A 222 -1.93 11.53 25.42
C ASP A 222 -2.65 12.89 25.46
N ALA A 223 -2.51 13.62 26.57
CA ALA A 223 -3.21 14.89 26.80
C ALA A 223 -2.91 16.01 25.78
N GLY A 224 -1.85 15.86 24.98
CA GLY A 224 -1.49 16.80 23.92
C GLY A 224 -2.21 16.57 22.58
N VAL A 225 -2.89 15.43 22.42
CA VAL A 225 -3.66 15.09 21.21
C VAL A 225 -4.94 15.93 21.21
N LYS A 226 -5.31 16.47 20.05
CA LYS A 226 -6.51 17.31 19.90
C LYS A 226 -7.54 16.63 19.01
N ASN A 227 -8.81 16.97 19.25
CA ASN A 227 -10.01 16.51 18.54
C ASN A 227 -10.29 15.00 18.62
N ILE A 228 -9.50 14.26 19.39
CA ILE A 228 -9.68 12.85 19.73
C ILE A 228 -9.47 12.68 21.24
N LYS A 229 -10.24 11.76 21.84
CA LYS A 229 -10.10 11.31 23.24
C LYS A 229 -10.43 9.82 23.35
N ASP A 230 -10.20 9.24 24.53
CA ASP A 230 -10.55 7.85 24.83
C ASP A 230 -12.02 7.53 24.47
N GLY A 231 -12.21 6.41 23.78
CA GLY A 231 -13.50 5.92 23.29
C GLY A 231 -13.93 6.50 21.95
N ASP A 232 -13.24 7.51 21.40
CA ASP A 232 -13.53 8.01 20.06
C ASP A 232 -13.06 7.02 18.98
N THR A 233 -13.63 7.12 17.78
CA THR A 233 -13.33 6.22 16.66
C THR A 233 -12.76 7.01 15.48
N GLN A 234 -11.63 6.55 14.93
CA GLN A 234 -11.17 6.92 13.60
C GLN A 234 -11.73 5.97 12.55
N ARG A 235 -12.11 6.49 11.38
CA ARG A 235 -12.66 5.68 10.28
C ARG A 235 -12.33 6.25 8.92
N ILE A 236 -12.27 5.37 7.94
CA ILE A 236 -12.09 5.73 6.53
C ILE A 236 -12.87 4.79 5.62
N GLY A 237 -13.50 5.37 4.61
CA GLY A 237 -14.10 4.65 3.49
C GLY A 237 -13.36 4.98 2.19
N LEU A 238 -13.30 4.01 1.28
CA LEU A 238 -12.65 4.14 -0.03
C LEU A 238 -13.52 3.50 -1.11
N LEU A 239 -13.71 4.24 -2.20
CA LEU A 239 -14.17 3.74 -3.49
C LEU A 239 -12.97 3.66 -4.42
N GLY A 240 -12.84 2.55 -5.15
CA GLY A 240 -11.83 2.39 -6.18
C GLY A 240 -12.40 1.84 -7.47
N VAL A 241 -11.83 2.26 -8.59
CA VAL A 241 -12.09 1.70 -9.92
C VAL A 241 -10.75 1.47 -10.60
N ASN A 242 -10.54 0.30 -11.20
CA ASN A 242 -9.42 0.10 -12.11
C ASN A 242 -9.87 -0.55 -13.42
N TYR A 243 -9.17 -0.20 -14.49
CA TYR A 243 -9.33 -0.76 -15.81
C TYR A 243 -7.96 -1.19 -16.37
N THR A 244 -7.85 -2.43 -16.82
CA THR A 244 -6.64 -2.94 -17.49
C THR A 244 -6.99 -3.55 -18.83
N SER A 245 -6.31 -3.14 -19.91
CA SER A 245 -6.45 -3.76 -21.23
C SER A 245 -5.26 -3.48 -22.12
N ASN A 246 -4.71 -4.51 -22.78
CA ASN A 246 -3.72 -4.37 -23.87
C ASN A 246 -2.56 -3.39 -23.58
N GLY A 247 -2.00 -3.43 -22.38
CA GLY A 247 -0.90 -2.56 -21.95
C GLY A 247 -1.32 -1.24 -21.29
N LEU A 248 -2.59 -0.86 -21.39
CA LEU A 248 -3.19 0.25 -20.63
C LEU A 248 -3.56 -0.21 -19.22
N PHE A 249 -3.26 0.63 -18.24
CA PHE A 249 -3.84 0.59 -16.91
C PHE A 249 -4.39 1.98 -16.56
N VAL A 250 -5.56 2.01 -15.93
CA VAL A 250 -6.15 3.21 -15.34
C VAL A 250 -6.68 2.84 -13.96
N GLY A 251 -6.34 3.61 -12.94
CA GLY A 251 -6.83 3.48 -11.58
C GLY A 251 -7.35 4.82 -11.07
N PHE A 252 -8.44 4.78 -10.33
CA PHE A 252 -9.00 5.92 -9.62
C PHE A 252 -9.44 5.48 -8.23
N THR A 253 -9.19 6.31 -7.23
CA THR A 253 -9.68 6.12 -5.87
C THR A 253 -10.27 7.42 -5.32
N TYR A 254 -11.28 7.30 -4.48
CA TYR A 254 -11.86 8.40 -3.71
C TYR A 254 -12.09 7.94 -2.27
N SER A 255 -11.62 8.73 -1.31
CA SER A 255 -11.71 8.43 0.11
C SER A 255 -12.46 9.51 0.88
N GLN A 256 -13.10 9.10 1.97
CA GLN A 256 -13.56 10.00 3.02
C GLN A 256 -13.20 9.40 4.37
N GLY A 257 -12.53 10.18 5.21
CA GLY A 257 -12.16 9.78 6.56
C GLY A 257 -12.72 10.72 7.60
N SER A 258 -12.94 10.19 8.80
CA SER A 258 -13.30 10.96 9.97
C SER A 258 -12.34 10.67 11.12
N ASN A 259 -11.80 11.74 11.70
CA ASN A 259 -10.66 11.73 12.62
C ASN A 259 -9.51 10.83 12.13
N TRP A 260 -9.17 10.92 10.85
CA TRP A 260 -8.29 9.91 10.22
C TRP A 260 -6.86 10.41 9.99
N GLU A 261 -6.74 11.63 9.48
CA GLU A 261 -5.46 12.30 9.29
C GLU A 261 -5.16 13.21 10.49
N THR A 262 -3.90 13.57 10.64
CA THR A 262 -3.45 14.44 11.73
C THR A 262 -2.44 15.48 11.26
N THR A 263 -2.50 16.67 11.83
CA THR A 263 -1.51 17.73 11.60
C THR A 263 -0.18 17.42 12.30
N SER A 264 0.85 18.21 12.02
CA SER A 264 2.13 18.11 12.75
C SER A 264 2.01 18.35 14.27
N GLN A 265 0.90 18.93 14.73
CA GLN A 265 0.60 19.28 16.12
C GLN A 265 -0.37 18.28 16.76
N ALA A 266 -0.53 17.09 16.18
CA ALA A 266 -1.43 16.02 16.68
C ALA A 266 -2.90 16.44 16.75
N GLU A 267 -3.33 17.28 15.80
CA GLU A 267 -4.72 17.68 15.64
C GLU A 267 -5.36 16.80 14.59
N PHE A 268 -6.28 15.93 15.03
CA PHE A 268 -7.01 15.05 14.13
C PHE A 268 -8.09 15.82 13.36
N TYR A 269 -8.30 15.41 12.12
CA TYR A 269 -9.26 16.03 11.22
C TYR A 269 -9.96 15.03 10.30
N ASP A 270 -11.15 15.43 9.85
CA ASP A 270 -11.91 14.76 8.82
C ASP A 270 -11.38 15.15 7.43
N HIS A 271 -11.25 14.19 6.51
CA HIS A 271 -10.70 14.44 5.18
C HIS A 271 -11.57 13.89 4.06
N ARG A 272 -11.37 14.45 2.87
CA ARG A 272 -11.70 13.81 1.61
C ARG A 272 -10.47 13.76 0.72
N GLY A 273 -10.36 12.69 -0.06
CA GLY A 273 -9.19 12.40 -0.86
C GLY A 273 -9.55 11.78 -2.20
N ALA A 274 -8.70 11.97 -3.20
CA ALA A 274 -8.82 11.32 -4.48
C ALA A 274 -7.44 11.06 -5.09
N GLU A 275 -7.31 9.95 -5.81
CA GLU A 275 -6.11 9.66 -6.59
C GLU A 275 -6.49 9.15 -7.98
N PHE A 276 -5.64 9.45 -8.96
CA PHE A 276 -5.72 8.92 -10.31
C PHE A 276 -4.34 8.43 -10.73
N PHE A 277 -4.25 7.25 -11.31
CA PHE A 277 -3.02 6.71 -11.87
C PHE A 277 -3.25 6.06 -13.22
N THR A 278 -2.36 6.28 -14.18
CA THR A 278 -2.41 5.57 -15.45
C THR A 278 -1.02 5.30 -16.02
N TYR A 279 -0.92 4.24 -16.80
CA TYR A 279 0.20 4.03 -17.72
C TYR A 279 -0.25 3.35 -19.01
N TYR A 280 0.55 3.49 -20.05
CA TYR A 280 0.47 2.63 -21.24
C TYR A 280 1.83 1.99 -21.50
N HIS A 281 1.90 0.66 -21.58
CA HIS A 281 3.13 -0.09 -21.81
C HIS A 281 3.26 -0.46 -23.29
N PHE A 282 4.07 0.28 -24.03
CA PHE A 282 4.34 0.05 -25.45
C PHE A 282 5.19 -1.21 -25.67
N GLU A 283 5.03 -1.87 -26.81
CA GLU A 283 5.79 -3.10 -27.15
C GLU A 283 7.31 -2.90 -27.19
N ASN A 284 7.76 -1.67 -27.46
CA ASN A 284 9.18 -1.31 -27.45
C ASN A 284 9.78 -1.13 -26.04
N GLY A 285 8.99 -1.34 -24.98
CA GLY A 285 9.42 -1.25 -23.59
C GLY A 285 9.22 0.13 -22.95
N LEU A 286 8.81 1.16 -23.69
CA LEU A 286 8.47 2.45 -23.10
C LEU A 286 7.16 2.35 -22.30
N ARG A 287 7.12 3.03 -21.16
CA ARG A 287 5.94 3.14 -20.31
C ARG A 287 5.85 4.53 -19.69
N PRO A 288 5.17 5.50 -20.33
CA PRO A 288 4.76 6.73 -19.65
C PRO A 288 3.78 6.42 -18.53
N THR A 289 3.91 7.14 -17.43
CA THR A 289 3.02 7.09 -16.26
C THR A 289 2.50 8.49 -15.95
N PHE A 290 1.33 8.57 -15.36
CA PHE A 290 0.77 9.82 -14.86
C PHE A 290 -0.02 9.56 -13.57
N ASN A 291 0.28 10.33 -12.54
CA ASN A 291 -0.34 10.21 -11.23
C ASN A 291 -0.83 11.58 -10.73
N VAL A 292 -2.02 11.65 -10.16
CA VAL A 292 -2.59 12.85 -9.53
C VAL A 292 -3.08 12.49 -8.15
N ASN A 293 -2.74 13.29 -7.14
CA ASN A 293 -3.20 13.09 -5.76
C ASN A 293 -3.84 14.37 -5.23
N TYR A 294 -4.99 14.22 -4.58
CA TYR A 294 -5.72 15.31 -3.95
C TYR A 294 -6.13 14.89 -2.54
N LEU A 295 -5.86 15.69 -1.51
CA LEU A 295 -6.38 15.48 -0.15
C LEU A 295 -6.65 16.83 0.49
N THR A 296 -7.78 16.99 1.18
CA THR A 296 -8.09 18.23 1.90
C THR A 296 -8.85 17.93 3.18
N ASP A 297 -8.72 18.80 4.17
CA ASP A 297 -9.59 18.77 5.34
C ASP A 297 -11.05 19.08 4.96
N THR A 298 -11.98 18.71 5.83
CA THR A 298 -13.41 18.97 5.63
C THR A 298 -14.10 19.56 6.85
N ASP A 299 -13.37 19.74 7.95
CA ASP A 299 -13.84 20.25 9.24
C ASP A 299 -13.01 21.45 9.73
N ASP A 300 -12.13 22.00 8.89
CA ASP A 300 -11.24 23.14 9.14
C ASP A 300 -10.22 22.95 10.29
N ASN A 301 -10.10 21.75 10.84
CA ASN A 301 -9.17 21.44 11.94
C ASN A 301 -7.70 21.46 11.49
N ALA A 302 -7.42 21.37 10.19
CA ALA A 302 -6.08 21.40 9.63
C ALA A 302 -5.70 22.78 9.06
N ASN A 303 -6.40 23.85 9.45
CA ASN A 303 -6.06 25.24 9.12
C ASN A 303 -5.75 25.48 7.63
N GLY A 304 -6.59 24.93 6.74
CA GLY A 304 -6.45 25.12 5.30
C GLY A 304 -5.44 24.18 4.62
N TYR A 305 -5.11 23.05 5.26
CA TYR A 305 -4.33 21.99 4.62
C TYR A 305 -5.01 21.49 3.34
N ASP A 306 -4.24 21.49 2.26
CA ASP A 306 -4.62 20.83 1.02
C ASP A 306 -3.39 20.27 0.30
N ARG A 307 -3.51 19.08 -0.25
CA ARG A 307 -2.48 18.45 -1.09
C ARG A 307 -2.99 18.36 -2.50
N GLN A 308 -2.21 18.83 -3.46
CA GLN A 308 -2.49 18.72 -4.88
C GLN A 308 -1.20 18.39 -5.64
N LEU A 309 -1.03 17.12 -6.00
CA LEU A 309 0.18 16.63 -6.66
C LEU A 309 -0.12 16.23 -8.10
N ILE A 310 0.75 16.63 -9.03
CA ILE A 310 0.74 16.16 -10.42
C ILE A 310 2.11 15.53 -10.70
N ILE A 311 2.10 14.25 -11.08
CA ILE A 311 3.32 13.45 -11.16
C ILE A 311 3.38 12.74 -12.53
N PRO A 312 3.95 13.37 -13.57
CA PRO A 312 4.36 12.66 -14.76
C PRO A 312 5.58 11.77 -14.49
N GLY A 313 5.61 10.61 -15.14
CA GLY A 313 6.77 9.73 -15.13
C GLY A 313 6.98 9.02 -16.45
N LEU A 314 8.18 8.48 -16.61
CA LEU A 314 8.55 7.69 -17.77
C LEU A 314 9.44 6.53 -17.34
N GLU A 315 9.16 5.36 -17.91
CA GLU A 315 9.97 4.17 -17.71
C GLU A 315 10.39 3.57 -19.05
N TYR A 316 11.56 2.94 -19.05
CA TYR A 316 12.00 2.09 -20.14
C TYR A 316 12.37 0.71 -19.60
N HIS A 317 11.63 -0.29 -20.05
CA HIS A 317 11.81 -1.69 -19.69
C HIS A 317 12.66 -2.41 -20.73
N PHE A 318 13.93 -2.66 -20.40
CA PHE A 318 14.79 -3.56 -21.18
C PHE A 318 14.24 -4.99 -21.21
N LYS A 319 13.64 -5.40 -20.08
CA LYS A 319 12.81 -6.58 -19.99
C LYS A 319 11.54 -6.20 -19.23
N LYS A 320 10.40 -6.34 -19.90
CA LYS A 320 9.07 -6.01 -19.36
C LYS A 320 8.95 -6.48 -17.91
N ASN A 321 8.68 -5.53 -17.01
CA ASN A 321 8.53 -5.70 -15.57
C ASN A 321 9.69 -6.39 -14.81
N LYS A 322 10.88 -6.58 -15.42
CA LYS A 322 12.01 -7.27 -14.79
C LYS A 322 13.25 -6.38 -14.61
N PHE A 323 13.67 -5.67 -15.66
CA PHE A 323 14.79 -4.75 -15.59
C PHE A 323 14.43 -3.46 -16.32
N LEU A 324 14.45 -2.34 -15.60
CA LEU A 324 14.02 -1.06 -16.13
C LEU A 324 14.81 0.11 -15.54
N VAL A 325 14.76 1.23 -16.25
CA VAL A 325 15.08 2.55 -15.74
C VAL A 325 13.80 3.39 -15.71
N TRP A 326 13.72 4.34 -14.79
CA TRP A 326 12.54 5.17 -14.60
C TRP A 326 12.91 6.57 -14.12
N THR A 327 12.00 7.51 -14.35
CA THR A 327 12.04 8.86 -13.80
C THR A 327 10.62 9.33 -13.47
N GLU A 328 10.51 10.12 -12.41
CA GLU A 328 9.28 10.80 -11.99
C GLU A 328 9.62 12.23 -11.57
N TYR A 329 8.71 13.16 -11.87
CA TYR A 329 8.77 14.53 -11.37
C TYR A 329 7.45 14.82 -10.66
N GLN A 330 7.47 15.35 -9.45
CA GLN A 330 6.28 15.75 -8.70
C GLN A 330 6.19 17.26 -8.70
N PHE A 331 5.15 17.79 -9.33
CA PHE A 331 4.70 19.15 -9.10
C PHE A 331 3.83 19.18 -7.86
N ASP A 332 4.16 20.04 -6.90
CA ASP A 332 3.32 20.31 -5.74
C ASP A 332 2.59 21.63 -5.92
N ASN A 333 1.26 21.60 -5.93
CA ASN A 333 0.40 22.78 -6.06
C ASN A 333 -0.52 22.95 -4.84
N GLY A 334 -0.31 22.19 -3.77
CA GLY A 334 -1.10 22.29 -2.54
C GLY A 334 -0.50 23.25 -1.52
N ASN A 335 -1.13 23.34 -0.36
CA ASN A 335 -0.59 23.90 0.88
C ASN A 335 -0.49 22.76 1.91
N ASP A 336 0.60 21.99 1.86
CA ASP A 336 0.78 20.79 2.69
C ASP A 336 2.09 20.78 3.50
N LYS A 337 2.89 21.85 3.41
CA LYS A 337 4.10 22.08 4.21
C LYS A 337 3.77 22.94 5.43
N SER A 338 3.94 22.36 6.62
CA SER A 338 3.70 23.08 7.89
C SER A 338 4.75 24.18 8.12
N VAL A 339 4.30 25.43 8.26
CA VAL A 339 5.14 26.61 8.54
C VAL A 339 4.56 27.35 9.75
N GLY A 340 4.96 26.90 10.95
CA GLY A 340 4.43 27.45 12.20
C GLY A 340 2.95 27.09 12.40
N ASN A 341 2.05 28.02 12.09
CA ASN A 341 0.61 27.89 12.34
C ASN A 341 -0.22 27.84 11.04
N HIS A 342 0.42 27.83 9.88
CA HIS A 342 -0.25 27.72 8.58
C HIS A 342 0.48 26.72 7.68
N TYR A 343 -0.13 26.41 6.55
CA TYR A 343 0.46 25.58 5.51
C TYR A 343 0.87 26.40 4.31
N GLU A 344 2.00 26.04 3.71
CA GLU A 344 2.51 26.61 2.47
C GLU A 344 2.73 25.50 1.44
N ASN A 345 2.99 25.92 0.21
CA ASN A 345 3.36 25.02 -0.87
C ASN A 345 4.70 24.32 -0.59
N ASN A 346 4.74 23.02 -0.89
CA ASN A 346 5.97 22.25 -0.82
C ASN A 346 6.81 22.44 -2.09
N ASP A 347 8.09 22.13 -1.98
CA ASP A 347 8.98 22.20 -3.14
C ASP A 347 8.72 21.02 -4.10
N ASP A 348 8.81 21.28 -5.40
CA ASP A 348 8.78 20.25 -6.43
C ASP A 348 9.91 19.23 -6.23
N GLN A 349 9.65 17.97 -6.59
CA GLN A 349 10.59 16.87 -6.36
C GLN A 349 10.90 16.10 -7.64
N PHE A 350 12.11 15.57 -7.73
CA PHE A 350 12.55 14.75 -8.86
C PHE A 350 13.17 13.45 -8.38
N ALA A 351 12.88 12.37 -9.09
CA ALA A 351 13.54 11.10 -8.87
C ALA A 351 13.82 10.37 -10.18
N ALA A 352 14.91 9.62 -10.20
CA ALA A 352 15.23 8.70 -11.27
C ALA A 352 15.94 7.47 -10.70
N GLY A 353 15.76 6.31 -11.31
CA GLY A 353 16.37 5.11 -10.79
C GLY A 353 16.41 3.94 -11.76
N ILE A 354 17.08 2.90 -11.30
CA ILE A 354 17.20 1.60 -11.97
C ILE A 354 16.59 0.56 -11.05
N ARG A 355 15.79 -0.32 -11.61
CA ARG A 355 15.15 -1.40 -10.85
C ARG A 355 15.33 -2.75 -11.53
N TYR A 356 15.77 -3.71 -10.74
CA TYR A 356 15.87 -5.12 -11.11
C TYR A 356 15.04 -5.97 -10.16
N TYR A 357 14.11 -6.73 -10.72
CA TYR A 357 13.32 -7.72 -9.99
C TYR A 357 13.95 -9.10 -10.15
N PHE A 358 13.90 -9.89 -9.09
CA PHE A 358 14.35 -11.28 -9.01
C PHE A 358 13.39 -12.13 -8.19
#